data_AF-A0ABD0QK41-F1
#
_entry.id   AF-A0ABD0QK41-F1
#
_cell.length_a   1.000
_cell.length_b   1.000
_cell.length_c   1.000
_cell.angle_alpha   90.00
_cell.angle_beta   90.00
_cell.angle_gamma   90.00
#
_symmetry.space_group_name_H-M   'P 1'
#
loop_
_entity.id
_entity.type
_entity.pdbx_description
1 polymer ?
#
loop_
_entity_poly.entity_id
_entity_poly.type
_entity_poly.pdbx_seq_one_letter_code
_entity_poly.pdbx_strand_id
1 'polypeptide(L)'
;VELHWDDAVFMFEYFKPKTLPEFDSYKTSTVSADLANLLKRLSGIIPRNDGPTLSVDDVSAYIEGGALKVPALPEGATPAPPVVNELYYLLADYHFKNKEQSKAIKFYMHDISLCPNRFDSWAGMALARASRIQDKLNSNELRSDGPIWKNSLAVLTCFKRALEIDGSNLSLWIEYGTMSYALHSFASRQLKQWKQELPPDLIKQMEERRDSMLETASQCFQSASRCDGDEEEWLIHYMLGKIAEKRKLPPKDYLQLYKK
;
A
#
# COMPACT_ATOMS: atom_id res chain seq x y z
N VAL A 1 -2.26 -24.46 -30.54
CA VAL A 1 -2.75 -23.20 -31.11
C VAL A 1 -1.86 -22.10 -30.57
N GLU A 2 -1.14 -21.42 -31.45
CA GLU A 2 -0.29 -20.28 -31.10
C GLU A 2 -1.20 -19.06 -30.93
N LEU A 3 -1.03 -18.29 -29.84
CA LEU A 3 -1.89 -17.16 -29.52
C LEU A 3 -1.18 -15.89 -30.00
N HIS A 4 -1.73 -15.24 -31.03
CA HIS A 4 -1.19 -13.98 -31.53
C HIS A 4 -1.74 -12.78 -30.74
N TRP A 5 -1.02 -11.65 -30.79
CA TRP A 5 -1.41 -10.44 -30.08
C TRP A 5 -2.78 -9.90 -30.53
N ASP A 6 -3.08 -9.96 -31.82
CA ASP A 6 -4.35 -9.46 -32.36
C ASP A 6 -5.56 -10.24 -31.81
N ASP A 7 -5.41 -11.57 -31.65
CA ASP A 7 -6.41 -12.43 -31.01
C ASP A 7 -6.53 -12.13 -29.51
N ALA A 8 -5.41 -11.83 -28.85
CA ALA A 8 -5.36 -11.49 -27.43
C ALA A 8 -6.17 -10.24 -27.10
N VAL A 9 -6.14 -9.22 -27.97
CA VAL A 9 -6.90 -7.99 -27.78
C VAL A 9 -8.39 -8.27 -27.76
N PHE A 10 -8.88 -9.03 -28.74
CA PHE A 10 -10.30 -9.39 -28.82
C PHE A 10 -10.73 -10.24 -27.63
N MET A 11 -9.93 -11.24 -27.26
CA MET A 11 -10.22 -12.09 -26.11
C MET A 11 -10.26 -11.30 -24.80
N PHE A 12 -9.32 -10.38 -24.60
CA PHE A 12 -9.29 -9.54 -23.40
C PHE A 12 -10.56 -8.70 -23.29
N GLU A 13 -10.94 -7.99 -24.35
CA GLU A 13 -12.14 -7.15 -24.35
C GLU A 13 -13.43 -7.95 -24.12
N TYR A 14 -13.48 -9.20 -24.60
CA TYR A 14 -14.64 -10.07 -24.38
C TYR A 14 -14.74 -10.58 -22.94
N PHE A 15 -13.60 -10.95 -22.32
CA PHE A 15 -13.60 -11.61 -21.00
C PHE A 15 -13.35 -10.66 -19.82
N LYS A 16 -12.85 -9.43 -20.03
CA LYS A 16 -12.59 -8.50 -18.94
C LYS A 16 -13.86 -8.15 -18.17
N PRO A 17 -13.78 -7.87 -16.85
CA PRO A 17 -14.93 -7.42 -16.11
C PRO A 17 -15.40 -6.04 -16.62
N LYS A 18 -16.71 -5.80 -16.58
CA LYS A 18 -17.31 -4.51 -17.02
C LYS A 18 -16.86 -3.34 -16.15
N THR A 19 -16.64 -3.61 -14.87
CA THR A 19 -16.12 -2.67 -13.89
C THR A 19 -14.92 -3.32 -13.24
N LEU A 20 -13.83 -2.58 -13.11
CA LEU A 20 -12.66 -3.08 -12.41
C LEU A 20 -12.99 -3.30 -10.93
N PRO A 21 -12.47 -4.37 -10.30
CA PRO A 21 -12.61 -4.56 -8.88
C PRO A 21 -11.90 -3.44 -8.13
N GLU A 22 -12.43 -3.00 -6.99
CA GLU A 22 -11.76 -2.06 -6.09
C GLU A 22 -10.84 -2.82 -5.12
N PHE A 23 -9.82 -2.14 -4.58
CA PHE A 23 -8.83 -2.76 -3.69
C PHE A 23 -9.45 -3.37 -2.41
N ASP A 24 -10.59 -2.86 -1.94
CA ASP A 24 -11.34 -3.30 -0.77
C ASP A 24 -12.63 -4.08 -1.13
N SER A 25 -12.90 -4.28 -2.43
CA SER A 25 -14.02 -5.11 -2.88
C SER A 25 -13.92 -6.57 -2.41
N TYR A 26 -15.04 -7.30 -2.42
CA TYR A 26 -15.05 -8.70 -2.01
C TYR A 26 -14.19 -9.60 -2.89
N LYS A 27 -13.67 -10.70 -2.33
CA LYS A 27 -12.92 -11.72 -3.08
C LYS A 27 -13.68 -12.24 -4.30
N THR A 28 -15.01 -12.28 -4.26
CA THR A 28 -15.86 -12.72 -5.39
C THR A 28 -15.87 -11.76 -6.57
N SER A 29 -15.38 -10.52 -6.39
CA SER A 29 -15.32 -9.49 -7.43
C SER A 29 -14.07 -9.58 -8.29
N THR A 30 -13.02 -10.32 -7.86
CA THR A 30 -11.85 -10.56 -8.70
C THR A 30 -12.17 -11.48 -9.87
N VAL A 31 -11.35 -11.41 -10.92
CA VAL A 31 -11.39 -12.35 -12.05
C VAL A 31 -11.26 -13.81 -11.60
N SER A 32 -11.86 -14.73 -12.37
CA SER A 32 -11.75 -16.17 -12.13
C SER A 32 -10.31 -16.68 -12.32
N ALA A 33 -10.02 -17.87 -11.79
CA ALA A 33 -8.71 -18.51 -12.00
C ALA A 33 -8.41 -18.77 -13.48
N ASP A 34 -9.42 -19.16 -14.26
CA ASP A 34 -9.28 -19.39 -15.71
C ASP A 34 -8.95 -18.10 -16.46
N LEU A 35 -9.63 -17.01 -16.12
CA LEU A 35 -9.34 -15.70 -16.69
C LEU A 35 -7.96 -15.21 -16.27
N ALA A 36 -7.58 -15.34 -14.99
CA ALA A 36 -6.23 -14.99 -14.53
C ALA A 36 -5.14 -15.79 -15.27
N ASN A 37 -5.37 -17.09 -15.53
CA ASN A 37 -4.46 -17.91 -16.33
C ASN A 37 -4.38 -17.45 -17.79
N LEU A 38 -5.51 -17.05 -18.39
CA LEU A 38 -5.54 -16.45 -19.72
C LEU A 38 -4.74 -15.14 -19.74
N LEU A 39 -5.03 -14.19 -18.83
CA LEU A 39 -4.33 -12.92 -18.72
C LEU A 39 -2.83 -13.10 -18.54
N LYS A 40 -2.41 -14.09 -17.74
CA LYS A 40 -1.00 -14.42 -17.58
C LYS A 40 -0.36 -14.89 -18.89
N ARG A 41 -1.07 -15.68 -19.70
CA ARG A 41 -0.59 -16.05 -21.05
C ARG A 41 -0.53 -14.83 -21.97
N LEU A 42 -1.54 -13.96 -21.94
CA LEU A 42 -1.56 -12.72 -22.71
C LEU A 42 -0.35 -11.84 -22.36
N SER A 43 0.03 -11.77 -21.08
CA SER A 43 1.19 -10.98 -20.63
C SER A 43 2.52 -11.40 -21.27
N GLY A 44 2.64 -12.66 -21.71
CA GLY A 44 3.84 -13.19 -22.34
C GLY A 44 3.96 -12.88 -23.84
N ILE A 45 2.88 -12.39 -24.46
CA ILE A 45 2.81 -12.09 -25.90
C ILE A 45 2.57 -10.61 -26.19
N ILE A 46 2.61 -9.76 -25.15
CA ILE A 46 2.53 -8.30 -25.31
C ILE A 46 3.72 -7.84 -26.18
N PRO A 47 3.47 -7.15 -27.32
CA PRO A 47 4.52 -6.57 -28.13
C PRO A 47 5.38 -5.60 -27.33
N ARG A 48 6.69 -5.63 -27.54
CA ARG A 48 7.58 -4.64 -26.94
C ARG A 48 7.28 -3.27 -27.55
N ASN A 49 7.08 -2.28 -26.69
CA ASN A 49 6.98 -0.88 -27.10
C ASN A 49 8.34 -0.22 -26.85
N ASP A 50 8.93 0.37 -27.90
CA ASP A 50 10.21 1.09 -27.84
C ASP A 50 10.05 2.57 -27.40
N GLY A 51 8.83 3.00 -27.09
CA GLY A 51 8.54 4.34 -26.61
C GLY A 51 9.06 4.63 -25.19
N PRO A 52 9.12 5.92 -24.79
CA PRO A 52 9.47 6.30 -23.42
C PRO A 52 8.49 5.67 -22.42
N THR A 53 9.01 4.88 -21.49
CA THR A 53 8.23 4.21 -20.45
C THR A 53 8.78 4.57 -19.08
N LEU A 54 7.91 4.54 -18.07
CA LEU A 54 8.33 4.57 -16.68
C LEU A 54 8.82 3.16 -16.31
N SER A 55 10.06 3.04 -15.84
CA SER A 55 10.61 1.73 -15.52
C SER A 55 10.14 1.23 -14.15
N VAL A 56 10.09 -0.09 -13.99
CA VAL A 56 9.81 -0.73 -12.69
C VAL A 56 10.87 -0.34 -11.65
N ASP A 57 12.11 -0.11 -12.08
CA ASP A 57 13.21 0.30 -11.21
C ASP A 57 13.02 1.71 -10.67
N ASP A 58 12.51 2.65 -11.48
CA ASP A 58 12.17 4.01 -11.04
C ASP A 58 11.05 3.99 -10.00
N VAL A 59 10.02 3.18 -10.23
CA VAL A 59 8.93 2.98 -9.26
C VAL A 59 9.48 2.37 -7.97
N SER A 60 10.38 1.40 -8.06
CA SER A 60 11.00 0.76 -6.91
C SER A 60 11.86 1.74 -6.11
N ALA A 61 12.66 2.56 -6.80
CA ALA A 61 13.48 3.59 -6.19
C ALA A 61 12.63 4.61 -5.43
N TYR A 62 11.50 5.03 -5.99
CA TYR A 62 10.56 5.91 -5.29
C TYR A 62 9.96 5.25 -4.04
N ILE A 63 9.43 4.03 -4.18
CA ILE A 63 8.79 3.29 -3.07
C ILE A 63 9.77 3.09 -1.91
N GLU A 64 11.02 2.73 -2.22
CA GLU A 64 12.06 2.49 -1.22
C GLU A 64 12.70 3.77 -0.66
N GLY A 65 12.27 4.95 -1.10
CA GLY A 65 12.76 6.25 -0.64
C GLY A 65 14.11 6.68 -1.25
N GLY A 66 14.57 5.99 -2.30
CA GLY A 66 15.76 6.36 -3.06
C GLY A 66 15.53 7.49 -4.08
N ALA A 67 14.28 7.72 -4.49
CA ALA A 67 13.88 8.82 -5.37
C ALA A 67 12.83 9.72 -4.69
N LEU A 68 13.00 11.04 -4.81
CA LEU A 68 12.06 12.03 -4.29
C LEU A 68 10.93 12.36 -5.27
N LYS A 69 11.17 12.16 -6.57
CA LYS A 69 10.21 12.50 -7.62
C LYS A 69 9.15 11.40 -7.70
N VAL A 70 7.88 11.82 -7.63
CA VAL A 70 6.74 10.94 -7.85
C VAL A 70 6.84 10.30 -9.24
N PRO A 71 6.68 8.97 -9.38
CA PRO A 71 6.71 8.30 -10.67
C PRO A 71 5.61 8.84 -11.57
N ALA A 72 5.99 9.22 -12.79
CA ALA A 72 5.10 9.74 -13.80
C ALA A 72 5.57 9.25 -15.16
N LEU A 73 4.63 9.10 -16.11
CA LEU A 73 4.98 8.78 -17.48
C LEU A 73 5.83 9.92 -18.08
N PRO A 74 6.88 9.61 -18.85
CA PRO A 74 7.65 10.63 -19.55
C PRO A 74 6.78 11.46 -20.51
N GLU A 75 7.17 12.71 -20.76
CA GLU A 75 6.53 13.52 -21.80
C GLU A 75 6.65 12.82 -23.15
N GLY A 76 5.53 12.72 -23.88
CA GLY A 76 5.46 12.01 -25.16
C GLY A 76 5.29 10.50 -25.06
N ALA A 77 5.11 9.93 -23.87
CA ALA A 77 4.73 8.52 -23.73
C ALA A 77 3.37 8.26 -24.39
N THR A 78 3.31 7.24 -25.25
CA THR A 78 2.05 6.78 -25.84
C THR A 78 1.19 6.10 -24.78
N PRO A 79 -0.13 6.31 -24.74
CA PRO A 79 -1.02 5.55 -23.87
C PRO A 79 -0.82 4.05 -24.07
N ALA A 80 -0.77 3.29 -22.97
CA ALA A 80 -0.71 1.83 -23.05
C ALA A 80 -1.95 1.31 -23.82
N PRO A 81 -1.81 0.25 -24.63
CA PRO A 81 -2.97 -0.41 -25.24
C PRO A 81 -4.02 -0.74 -24.15
N PRO A 82 -5.33 -0.61 -24.40
CA PRO A 82 -6.38 -0.83 -23.40
C PRO A 82 -6.24 -2.17 -22.65
N VAL A 83 -5.81 -3.21 -23.36
CA VAL A 83 -5.48 -4.53 -22.80
C VAL A 83 -4.40 -4.44 -21.72
N VAL A 84 -3.28 -3.78 -22.04
CA VAL A 84 -2.11 -3.66 -21.17
C VAL A 84 -2.41 -2.72 -19.99
N ASN A 85 -3.27 -1.73 -20.20
CA ASN A 85 -3.71 -0.78 -19.19
C ASN A 85 -4.42 -1.47 -18.01
N GLU A 86 -5.14 -2.58 -18.22
CA GLU A 86 -5.94 -3.21 -17.16
C GLU A 86 -5.43 -4.61 -16.75
N LEU A 87 -4.70 -5.30 -17.64
CA LEU A 87 -4.27 -6.67 -17.44
C LEU A 87 -3.42 -6.85 -16.17
N TYR A 88 -2.45 -5.96 -15.93
CA TYR A 88 -1.56 -6.09 -14.78
C TYR A 88 -2.29 -5.82 -13.47
N TYR A 89 -3.19 -4.83 -13.44
CA TYR A 89 -4.09 -4.60 -12.31
C TYR A 89 -4.94 -5.84 -11.98
N LEU A 90 -5.62 -6.42 -12.97
CA LEU A 90 -6.49 -7.58 -12.76
C LEU A 90 -5.72 -8.80 -12.24
N LEU A 91 -4.49 -9.03 -12.72
CA LEU A 91 -3.61 -10.06 -12.18
C LEU A 91 -3.17 -9.74 -10.74
N ALA A 92 -2.87 -8.48 -10.45
CA ALA A 92 -2.46 -8.05 -9.13
C ALA A 92 -3.58 -8.24 -8.10
N ASP A 93 -4.80 -7.77 -8.42
CA ASP A 93 -5.99 -7.93 -7.58
C ASP A 93 -6.31 -9.42 -7.34
N TYR A 94 -6.30 -10.24 -8.40
CA TYR A 94 -6.49 -11.68 -8.28
C TYR A 94 -5.54 -12.32 -7.27
N HIS A 95 -4.24 -12.04 -7.41
CA HIS A 95 -3.25 -12.59 -6.49
C HIS A 95 -3.39 -12.01 -5.09
N PHE A 96 -3.75 -10.74 -4.95
CA PHE A 96 -3.97 -10.09 -3.65
C PHE A 96 -5.13 -10.75 -2.89
N LYS A 97 -6.31 -10.86 -3.53
CA LYS A 97 -7.51 -11.49 -2.94
C LYS A 97 -7.34 -12.99 -2.68
N ASN A 98 -6.40 -13.64 -3.36
CA ASN A 98 -6.02 -15.04 -3.09
C ASN A 98 -4.86 -15.19 -2.09
N LYS A 99 -4.48 -14.11 -1.38
CA LYS A 99 -3.41 -14.13 -0.36
C LYS A 99 -2.05 -14.57 -0.92
N GLU A 100 -1.74 -14.14 -2.15
CA GLU A 100 -0.45 -14.36 -2.81
C GLU A 100 0.30 -13.02 -2.96
N GLN A 101 0.58 -12.38 -1.84
CA GLN A 101 1.08 -11.00 -1.72
C GLN A 101 2.36 -10.78 -2.53
N SER A 102 3.28 -11.75 -2.53
CA SER A 102 4.53 -11.63 -3.31
C SER A 102 4.29 -11.57 -4.82
N LYS A 103 3.25 -12.24 -5.33
CA LYS A 103 2.86 -12.14 -6.74
C LYS A 103 2.09 -10.85 -7.01
N ALA A 104 1.15 -10.51 -6.12
CA ALA A 104 0.38 -9.28 -6.20
C ALA A 104 1.28 -8.04 -6.30
N ILE A 105 2.29 -7.93 -5.41
CA ILE A 105 3.26 -6.83 -5.42
C ILE A 105 3.96 -6.72 -6.77
N LYS A 106 4.40 -7.82 -7.37
CA LYS A 106 5.07 -7.80 -8.68
C LYS A 106 4.14 -7.25 -9.76
N PHE A 107 2.89 -7.69 -9.78
CA PHE A 107 1.93 -7.22 -10.77
C PHE A 107 1.50 -5.76 -10.54
N TYR A 108 1.33 -5.32 -9.29
CA TYR A 108 1.10 -3.89 -8.99
C TYR A 108 2.27 -3.00 -9.43
N MET A 109 3.52 -3.45 -9.27
CA MET A 109 4.69 -2.71 -9.77
C MET A 109 4.63 -2.52 -11.29
N HIS A 110 4.26 -3.56 -12.03
CA HIS A 110 4.07 -3.47 -13.48
C HIS A 110 2.90 -2.55 -13.84
N ASP A 111 1.78 -2.66 -13.14
CA ASP A 111 0.62 -1.80 -13.38
C ASP A 111 0.95 -0.32 -13.15
N ILE A 112 1.63 0.02 -12.06
CA ILE A 112 2.01 1.41 -11.73
C ILE A 112 3.02 1.98 -12.73
N SER A 113 3.88 1.14 -13.29
CA SER A 113 4.80 1.54 -14.35
C SER A 113 4.06 1.99 -15.63
N LEU A 114 2.81 1.55 -15.81
CA LEU A 114 1.95 1.91 -16.94
C LEU A 114 0.91 2.97 -16.55
N CYS A 115 0.37 2.88 -15.34
CA CYS A 115 -0.72 3.68 -14.80
C CYS A 115 -0.32 4.27 -13.43
N PRO A 116 0.65 5.20 -13.37
CA PRO A 116 1.21 5.69 -12.10
C PRO A 116 0.21 6.44 -11.20
N ASN A 117 -0.96 6.79 -11.75
CA ASN A 117 -2.03 7.47 -11.03
C ASN A 117 -3.23 6.56 -10.70
N ARG A 118 -3.13 5.24 -10.88
CA ARG A 118 -4.21 4.32 -10.48
C ARG A 118 -4.23 4.16 -8.96
N PHE A 119 -5.25 4.71 -8.32
CA PHE A 119 -5.47 4.64 -6.88
C PHE A 119 -5.40 3.19 -6.35
N ASP A 120 -6.22 2.29 -6.90
CA ASP A 120 -6.32 0.90 -6.40
C ASP A 120 -5.00 0.11 -6.49
N SER A 121 -4.13 0.42 -7.45
CA SER A 121 -2.83 -0.23 -7.53
C SER A 121 -1.91 0.18 -6.39
N TRP A 122 -1.92 1.45 -6.02
CA TRP A 122 -1.15 1.93 -4.86
C TRP A 122 -1.74 1.42 -3.55
N ALA A 123 -3.08 1.47 -3.40
CA ALA A 123 -3.79 0.97 -2.22
C ALA A 123 -3.58 -0.54 -2.02
N GLY A 124 -3.84 -1.35 -3.04
CA GLY A 124 -3.64 -2.79 -3.02
C GLY A 124 -2.18 -3.19 -2.78
N MET A 125 -1.22 -2.46 -3.38
CA MET A 125 0.19 -2.68 -3.11
C MET A 125 0.59 -2.33 -1.67
N ALA A 126 0.05 -1.25 -1.11
CA ALA A 126 0.29 -0.87 0.29
C ALA A 126 -0.17 -1.99 1.23
N LEU A 127 -1.39 -2.50 1.04
CA LEU A 127 -1.97 -3.58 1.83
C LEU A 127 -1.22 -4.91 1.65
N ALA A 128 -0.83 -5.25 0.42
CA ALA A 128 -0.05 -6.46 0.15
C ALA A 128 1.32 -6.42 0.85
N ARG A 129 1.99 -5.25 0.85
CA ARG A 129 3.26 -5.06 1.57
C ARG A 129 3.06 -5.03 3.08
N ALA A 130 2.00 -4.37 3.57
CA ALA A 130 1.62 -4.30 4.97
C ALA A 130 1.44 -5.69 5.59
N SER A 131 0.66 -6.55 4.92
CA SER A 131 0.42 -7.94 5.35
C SER A 131 1.71 -8.74 5.52
N ARG A 132 2.74 -8.49 4.69
CA ARG A 132 4.03 -9.21 4.78
C ARG A 132 4.91 -8.78 5.94
N ILE A 133 4.72 -7.56 6.46
CA ILE A 133 5.52 -7.06 7.60
C ILE A 133 4.78 -7.18 8.93
N GLN A 134 3.45 -7.34 8.92
CA GLN A 134 2.62 -7.38 10.13
C GLN A 134 3.11 -8.42 11.16
N ASP A 135 3.40 -9.65 10.72
CA ASP A 135 3.90 -10.72 11.59
C ASP A 135 5.26 -10.37 12.20
N LYS A 136 6.11 -9.65 11.45
CA LYS A 136 7.42 -9.20 11.93
C LYS A 136 7.30 -8.10 12.97
N LEU A 137 6.36 -7.17 12.79
CA LEU A 137 6.08 -6.11 13.77
C LEU A 137 5.58 -6.68 15.11
N ASN A 138 4.92 -7.84 15.07
CA ASN A 138 4.45 -8.54 16.26
C ASN A 138 5.54 -9.38 16.95
N SER A 139 6.70 -9.60 16.30
CA SER A 139 7.83 -10.32 16.89
C SER A 139 8.65 -9.46 17.85
N ASN A 140 9.32 -10.10 18.82
CA ASN A 140 10.20 -9.44 19.80
C ASN A 140 11.70 -9.53 19.42
N GLU A 141 12.02 -9.78 18.15
CA GLU A 141 13.39 -9.97 17.72
C GLU A 141 14.11 -8.64 17.49
N LEU A 142 15.26 -8.44 18.15
CA LEU A 142 16.08 -7.22 18.08
C LEU A 142 16.71 -6.96 16.70
N ARG A 143 17.05 -8.03 15.98
CA ARG A 143 18.07 -7.97 14.92
C ARG A 143 17.56 -7.50 13.55
N SER A 144 16.33 -7.03 13.46
CA SER A 144 15.68 -6.75 12.18
C SER A 144 15.20 -5.31 12.01
N ASP A 145 15.55 -4.37 12.91
CA ASP A 145 15.07 -2.97 12.83
C ASP A 145 15.34 -2.32 11.46
N GLY A 146 16.57 -2.38 10.95
CA GLY A 146 16.91 -1.78 9.65
C GLY A 146 16.09 -2.35 8.48
N PRO A 147 16.12 -3.68 8.23
CA PRO A 147 15.31 -4.29 7.18
C PRO A 147 13.80 -4.13 7.39
N ILE A 148 13.30 -4.19 8.62
CA ILE A 148 11.88 -3.93 8.92
C ILE A 148 11.55 -2.51 8.52
N TRP A 149 12.32 -1.53 9.00
CA TRP A 149 12.10 -0.12 8.71
C TRP A 149 12.14 0.17 7.20
N LYS A 150 13.09 -0.40 6.46
CA LYS A 150 13.13 -0.25 4.99
C LYS A 150 11.83 -0.76 4.34
N ASN A 151 11.35 -1.93 4.76
CA ASN A 151 10.09 -2.47 4.24
C ASN A 151 8.87 -1.65 4.70
N SER A 152 8.90 -1.11 5.92
CA SER A 152 7.87 -0.21 6.44
C SER A 152 7.81 1.08 5.64
N LEU A 153 8.94 1.69 5.31
CA LEU A 153 8.98 2.88 4.46
C LEU A 153 8.29 2.62 3.12
N ALA A 154 8.57 1.47 2.48
CA ALA A 154 7.88 1.07 1.25
C ALA A 154 6.36 0.96 1.42
N VAL A 155 5.87 0.47 2.56
CA VAL A 155 4.43 0.43 2.86
C VAL A 155 3.85 1.84 3.00
N LEU A 156 4.49 2.69 3.80
CA LEU A 156 4.05 4.05 4.08
C LEU A 156 4.04 4.91 2.80
N THR A 157 5.06 4.79 1.96
CA THR A 157 5.12 5.48 0.66
C THR A 157 3.96 5.10 -0.24
N CYS A 158 3.58 3.83 -0.29
CA CYS A 158 2.43 3.38 -1.09
C CYS A 158 1.09 3.93 -0.56
N PHE A 159 0.86 3.88 0.76
CA PHE A 159 -0.35 4.45 1.36
C PHE A 159 -0.44 5.95 1.10
N LYS A 160 0.66 6.68 1.38
CA LYS A 160 0.73 8.12 1.14
C LYS A 160 0.42 8.44 -0.33
N ARG A 161 1.03 7.71 -1.26
CA ARG A 161 0.82 7.96 -2.70
C ARG A 161 -0.61 7.69 -3.14
N ALA A 162 -1.25 6.63 -2.64
CA ALA A 162 -2.65 6.36 -2.92
C ALA A 162 -3.55 7.52 -2.43
N LEU A 163 -3.32 8.00 -1.20
CA LEU A 163 -4.11 9.07 -0.60
C LEU A 163 -3.83 10.47 -1.19
N GLU A 164 -2.67 10.67 -1.81
CA GLU A 164 -2.40 11.85 -2.66
C GLU A 164 -3.18 11.82 -3.98
N ILE A 165 -3.52 10.63 -4.49
CA ILE A 165 -4.35 10.46 -5.70
C ILE A 165 -5.82 10.64 -5.34
N ASP A 166 -6.28 9.97 -4.29
CA ASP A 166 -7.63 10.10 -3.75
C ASP A 166 -7.62 10.01 -2.22
N GLY A 167 -7.84 11.17 -1.58
CA GLY A 167 -7.88 11.31 -0.14
C GLY A 167 -9.27 11.12 0.48
N SER A 168 -10.28 10.73 -0.30
CA SER A 168 -11.65 10.55 0.19
C SER A 168 -11.93 9.16 0.78
N ASN A 169 -11.04 8.19 0.55
CA ASN A 169 -11.26 6.81 0.98
C ASN A 169 -11.00 6.60 2.49
N LEU A 170 -12.09 6.42 3.25
CA LEU A 170 -12.08 6.19 4.71
C LEU A 170 -11.25 4.97 5.10
N SER A 171 -11.53 3.81 4.50
CA SER A 171 -10.89 2.52 4.80
C SER A 171 -9.38 2.61 4.67
N LEU A 172 -8.88 3.28 3.63
CA LEU A 172 -7.45 3.41 3.39
C LEU A 172 -6.76 4.33 4.40
N TRP A 173 -7.42 5.41 4.85
CA TRP A 173 -6.91 6.23 5.96
C TRP A 173 -6.79 5.42 7.26
N ILE A 174 -7.78 4.58 7.57
CA ILE A 174 -7.78 3.70 8.74
C ILE A 174 -6.61 2.71 8.66
N GLU A 175 -6.42 2.06 7.52
CA GLU A 175 -5.32 1.10 7.30
C GLU A 175 -3.95 1.77 7.42
N TYR A 176 -3.78 2.95 6.83
CA TYR A 176 -2.54 3.72 6.93
C TYR A 176 -2.26 4.16 8.38
N GLY A 177 -3.28 4.66 9.08
CA GLY A 177 -3.18 5.05 10.49
C GLY A 177 -2.85 3.87 11.40
N THR A 178 -3.48 2.73 11.17
CA THR A 178 -3.26 1.48 11.92
C THR A 178 -1.83 0.96 11.74
N MET A 179 -1.33 0.92 10.49
CA MET A 179 0.05 0.55 10.22
C MET A 179 1.05 1.51 10.88
N SER A 180 0.80 2.82 10.79
CA SER A 180 1.66 3.84 11.43
C SER A 180 1.68 3.66 12.96
N TYR A 181 0.52 3.42 13.59
CA TYR A 181 0.44 3.16 15.02
C TYR A 181 1.14 1.84 15.42
N ALA A 182 1.07 0.80 14.58
CA ALA A 182 1.78 -0.46 14.79
C ALA A 182 3.30 -0.25 14.75
N LEU A 183 3.81 0.57 13.82
CA LEU A 183 5.22 0.95 13.73
C LEU A 183 5.69 1.78 14.92
N HIS A 184 4.88 2.75 15.38
CA HIS A 184 5.13 3.47 16.63
C HIS A 184 5.27 2.50 17.81
N SER A 185 4.34 1.55 17.90
CA SER A 185 4.31 0.55 18.98
C SER A 185 5.53 -0.38 18.91
N PHE A 186 5.94 -0.80 17.71
CA PHE A 186 7.15 -1.58 17.49
C PHE A 186 8.40 -0.82 17.94
N ALA A 187 8.61 0.40 17.44
CA ALA A 187 9.77 1.23 17.81
C ALA A 187 9.81 1.50 19.33
N SER A 188 8.65 1.74 19.95
CA SER A 188 8.53 1.90 21.40
C SER A 188 8.97 0.65 22.18
N ARG A 189 8.59 -0.55 21.73
CA ARG A 189 9.01 -1.82 22.35
C ARG A 189 10.52 -2.02 22.22
N GLN A 190 11.06 -1.82 21.02
CA GLN A 190 12.49 -1.97 20.75
C GLN A 190 13.32 -1.04 21.63
N LEU A 191 12.93 0.25 21.71
CA LEU A 191 13.55 1.21 22.61
C LEU A 191 13.45 0.77 24.07
N LYS A 192 12.29 0.32 24.55
CA LYS A 192 12.16 -0.10 25.96
C LYS A 192 13.04 -1.29 26.31
N GLN A 193 13.15 -2.26 25.41
CA GLN A 193 13.84 -3.52 25.67
C GLN A 193 15.36 -3.39 25.50
N TRP A 194 15.82 -2.59 24.53
CA TRP A 194 17.21 -2.63 24.07
C TRP A 194 17.96 -1.31 24.21
N LYS A 195 17.38 -0.29 24.86
CA LYS A 195 18.01 1.05 24.99
C LYS A 195 19.46 1.02 25.49
N GLN A 196 19.79 0.08 26.39
CA GLN A 196 21.12 0.00 26.99
C GLN A 196 22.16 -0.66 26.07
N GLU A 197 21.72 -1.42 25.07
CA GLU A 197 22.57 -2.18 24.14
C GLU A 197 22.77 -1.47 22.80
N LEU A 198 21.97 -0.43 22.54
CA LEU A 198 21.99 0.32 21.27
C LEU A 198 22.95 1.52 21.33
N PRO A 199 23.66 1.84 20.23
CA PRO A 199 24.42 3.08 20.13
C PRO A 199 23.53 4.33 20.31
N PRO A 200 24.01 5.42 20.93
CA PRO A 200 23.23 6.64 21.15
C PRO A 200 22.58 7.21 19.89
N ASP A 201 23.29 7.20 18.76
CA ASP A 201 22.77 7.71 17.48
C ASP A 201 21.59 6.87 16.97
N LEU A 202 21.65 5.55 17.14
CA LEU A 202 20.56 4.65 16.78
C LEU A 202 19.35 4.83 17.70
N ILE A 203 19.58 5.04 19.01
CA ILE A 203 18.51 5.35 19.96
C ILE A 203 17.76 6.62 19.51
N LYS A 204 18.50 7.69 19.19
CA LYS A 204 17.91 8.95 18.74
C LYS A 204 17.10 8.75 17.46
N GLN A 205 17.65 8.06 16.47
CA GLN A 205 16.94 7.75 15.23
C GLN A 205 15.66 6.94 15.47
N MET A 206 15.69 5.95 16.36
CA MET A 206 14.50 5.16 16.69
C MET A 206 13.46 5.98 17.47
N GLU A 207 13.88 6.91 18.32
CA GLU A 207 12.99 7.86 19.00
C GLU A 207 12.30 8.79 17.99
N GLU A 208 13.04 9.35 17.03
CA GLU A 208 12.49 10.17 15.93
C GLU A 208 11.48 9.38 15.08
N ARG A 209 11.82 8.15 14.69
CA ARG A 209 10.91 7.26 13.96
C ARG A 209 9.64 6.96 14.76
N ARG A 210 9.78 6.62 16.05
CA ARG A 210 8.65 6.35 16.96
C ARG A 210 7.70 7.55 17.00
N ASP A 211 8.23 8.74 17.18
CA ASP A 211 7.44 9.96 17.35
C ASP A 211 6.78 10.39 16.04
N SER A 212 7.52 10.30 14.93
CA SER A 212 6.98 10.53 13.58
C SER A 212 5.82 9.59 13.25
N MET A 213 5.93 8.30 13.58
CA MET A 213 4.85 7.33 13.31
C MET A 213 3.60 7.57 14.15
N LEU A 214 3.73 8.09 15.37
CA LEU A 214 2.58 8.49 16.18
C LEU A 214 1.87 9.72 15.58
N GLU A 215 2.67 10.67 15.09
CA GLU A 215 2.15 11.85 14.39
C GLU A 215 1.42 11.48 13.11
N THR A 216 2.03 10.64 12.26
CA THR A 216 1.37 10.13 11.05
C THR A 216 0.08 9.40 11.39
N ALA A 217 0.07 8.51 12.39
CA ALA A 217 -1.16 7.84 12.82
C ALA A 217 -2.25 8.85 13.21
N SER A 218 -1.89 9.90 13.97
CA SER A 218 -2.82 10.97 14.35
C SER A 218 -3.42 11.67 13.14
N GLN A 219 -2.60 12.02 12.15
CA GLN A 219 -3.04 12.69 10.94
C GLN A 219 -3.97 11.80 10.11
N CYS A 220 -3.66 10.51 10.02
CA CYS A 220 -4.50 9.54 9.32
C CYS A 220 -5.88 9.43 9.95
N PHE A 221 -5.97 9.23 11.28
CA PHE A 221 -7.27 9.12 11.95
C PHE A 221 -8.06 10.43 11.98
N GLN A 222 -7.37 11.59 12.00
CA GLN A 222 -8.04 12.89 11.82
C GLN A 222 -8.52 13.14 10.39
N SER A 223 -7.88 12.53 9.39
CA SER A 223 -8.32 12.60 8.00
C SER A 223 -9.48 11.63 7.76
N ALA A 224 -9.39 10.41 8.31
CA ALA A 224 -10.48 9.44 8.35
C ALA A 224 -11.76 10.03 8.95
N SER A 225 -11.66 10.78 10.06
CA SER A 225 -12.83 11.41 10.70
C SER A 225 -13.51 12.51 9.86
N ARG A 226 -12.92 12.90 8.72
CA ARG A 226 -13.49 13.87 7.78
C ARG A 226 -14.08 13.20 6.54
N CYS A 227 -13.85 11.91 6.36
CA CYS A 227 -14.46 11.11 5.32
C CYS A 227 -15.87 10.70 5.75
N ASP A 228 -16.77 10.50 4.79
CA ASP A 228 -18.10 9.97 5.05
C ASP A 228 -18.01 8.46 5.36
N GLY A 229 -18.56 8.03 6.51
CA GLY A 229 -18.66 6.61 6.87
C GLY A 229 -18.86 6.38 8.36
N ASP A 230 -20.12 6.21 8.76
CA ASP A 230 -20.53 6.09 10.17
C ASP A 230 -20.11 4.77 10.84
N GLU A 231 -19.89 3.70 10.07
CA GLU A 231 -19.67 2.34 10.62
C GLU A 231 -18.34 2.21 11.39
N GLU A 232 -17.32 2.99 11.02
CA GLU A 232 -15.97 2.94 11.60
C GLU A 232 -15.67 4.13 12.53
N GLU A 233 -16.67 4.97 12.84
CA GLU A 233 -16.48 6.18 13.67
C GLU A 233 -15.94 5.83 15.06
N TRP A 234 -16.45 4.74 15.67
CA TRP A 234 -15.99 4.26 16.98
C TRP A 234 -14.49 3.89 16.95
N LEU A 235 -14.00 3.29 15.86
CA LEU A 235 -12.61 2.87 15.73
C LEU A 235 -11.71 4.09 15.62
N ILE A 236 -12.14 5.11 14.86
CA ILE A 236 -11.42 6.38 14.75
C ILE A 236 -11.30 7.05 16.11
N HIS A 237 -12.40 7.16 16.85
CA HIS A 237 -12.40 7.76 18.19
C HIS A 237 -11.55 6.98 19.18
N TYR A 238 -11.65 5.64 19.15
CA TYR A 238 -10.79 4.76 19.94
C TYR A 238 -9.32 5.01 19.64
N MET A 239 -8.91 5.01 18.37
CA MET A 239 -7.50 5.19 17.99
C MET A 239 -6.97 6.58 18.33
N LEU A 240 -7.78 7.64 18.15
CA LEU A 240 -7.41 8.99 18.59
C LEU A 240 -7.21 9.08 20.11
N GLY A 241 -8.06 8.39 20.89
CA GLY A 241 -7.89 8.27 22.34
C GLY A 241 -6.58 7.56 22.72
N LYS A 242 -6.27 6.44 22.06
CA LYS A 242 -4.98 5.72 22.26
C LYS A 242 -3.78 6.60 21.95
N ILE A 243 -3.86 7.38 20.88
CA ILE A 243 -2.79 8.32 20.48
C ILE A 243 -2.64 9.44 21.53
N ALA A 244 -3.74 9.97 22.04
CA ALA A 244 -3.74 10.98 23.11
C ALA A 244 -3.11 10.47 24.41
N GLU A 245 -3.39 9.21 24.81
CA GLU A 245 -2.69 8.55 25.93
C GLU A 245 -1.17 8.49 25.71
N LYS A 246 -0.74 8.10 24.49
CA LYS A 246 0.69 8.01 24.14
C LYS A 246 1.38 9.36 24.15
N ARG A 247 0.67 10.43 23.78
CA ARG A 247 1.11 11.82 23.89
C ARG A 247 1.08 12.36 25.34
N LYS A 248 0.65 11.56 26.31
CA LYS A 248 0.54 11.93 27.74
C LYS A 248 -0.36 13.15 27.97
N LEU A 249 -1.43 13.27 27.16
CA LEU A 249 -2.45 14.28 27.41
C LEU A 249 -3.21 13.98 28.71
N PRO A 250 -3.83 14.99 29.34
CA PRO A 250 -4.65 14.80 30.53
C PRO A 250 -5.73 13.71 30.37
N PRO A 251 -6.02 12.90 31.40
CA PRO A 251 -7.05 11.87 31.35
C PRO A 251 -8.41 12.34 30.87
N LYS A 252 -8.79 13.56 31.26
CA LYS A 252 -10.05 14.17 30.82
C LYS A 252 -10.18 14.25 29.29
N ASP A 253 -9.08 14.44 28.58
CA ASP A 253 -9.09 14.72 27.14
C ASP A 253 -9.24 13.41 26.35
N TYR A 254 -8.46 12.38 26.66
CA TYR A 254 -8.57 11.10 25.97
C TYR A 254 -9.80 10.29 26.39
N LEU A 255 -10.29 10.44 27.63
CA LEU A 255 -11.55 9.81 28.07
C LEU A 255 -12.78 10.38 27.37
N GLN A 256 -12.72 11.61 26.85
CA GLN A 256 -13.82 12.15 26.04
C GLN A 256 -13.89 11.49 24.66
N LEU A 257 -12.74 11.10 24.11
CA LEU A 257 -12.68 10.41 22.82
C LEU A 257 -13.29 9.01 22.92
N TYR A 258 -13.01 8.26 23.99
CA TYR A 258 -13.58 6.91 24.18
C TYR A 258 -15.08 6.86 24.48
N LYS A 259 -15.72 8.00 24.72
CA LYS A 259 -17.17 8.08 25.00
C LYS A 259 -18.01 8.22 23.74
N LYS A 260 -17.37 8.51 22.62
CA LYS A 260 -17.98 8.57 21.29
C LYS A 260 -17.77 7.23 20.63
#